data_AF-A0AAW1KLU8-F1
#
_entry.id   AF-A0AAW1KLU8-F1
#
_cell.length_a   1.000
_cell.length_b   1.000
_cell.length_c   1.000
_cell.angle_alpha   90.00
_cell.angle_beta   90.00
_cell.angle_gamma   90.00
#
_symmetry.space_group_name_H-M   'P 1'
#
loop_
_entity.id
_entity.type
_entity.pdbx_description
1 polymer ?
#
loop_
_entity_poly.entity_id
_entity_poly.type
_entity_poly.pdbx_seq_one_letter_code
_entity_poly.pdbx_strand_id
1 'polypeptide(L)'
;MLEEVKELKLEVRQINEEIKNIKEEITKTREKWEEEKEILNKKIRSSEERLEKMNRRQIRLKNDGTNKTILKEEVENLIDTHLGIKVKAKNVYKIGENRCVAEMEDWDEKCRVLKEKNKLKGKNVYIDSDLTPEERRIQKKIREKAREERERRKKNSEKNQREGKRRKRKRG
;
A
#
# COMPACT_ATOMS: atom_id res chain seq x y z
N MET A 1 -56.52 3.39 39.55
CA MET A 1 -56.41 2.06 38.91
C MET A 1 -56.98 2.00 37.49
N LEU A 2 -58.29 2.19 37.26
CA LEU A 2 -58.86 2.08 35.89
C LEU A 2 -58.53 3.26 34.97
N GLU A 3 -58.49 4.50 35.49
CA GLU A 3 -58.01 5.69 34.75
C GLU A 3 -56.54 5.56 34.34
N GLU A 4 -55.66 5.22 35.28
CA GLU A 4 -54.21 5.05 35.04
C GLU A 4 -53.92 3.99 33.97
N VAL A 5 -54.70 2.90 33.93
CA VAL A 5 -54.57 1.86 32.89
C VAL A 5 -55.03 2.36 31.51
N LYS A 6 -55.98 3.29 31.43
CA LYS A 6 -56.38 3.91 30.17
C LYS A 6 -55.34 4.90 29.67
N GLU A 7 -54.75 5.67 30.57
CA GLU A 7 -53.70 6.66 30.28
C GLU A 7 -52.43 5.95 29.75
N LEU A 8 -51.99 4.89 30.43
CA LEU A 8 -50.86 4.05 29.99
C LEU A 8 -51.11 3.40 28.62
N LYS A 9 -52.33 2.98 28.31
CA LYS A 9 -52.67 2.43 26.98
C LYS A 9 -52.57 3.48 25.87
N LEU A 10 -52.84 4.74 26.19
CA LEU A 10 -52.76 5.85 25.26
C LEU A 10 -51.30 6.22 24.99
N GLU A 11 -50.48 6.29 26.03
CA GLU A 11 -49.03 6.50 25.93
C GLU A 11 -48.34 5.37 25.15
N VAL A 12 -48.68 4.10 25.43
CA VAL A 12 -48.13 2.96 24.66
C VAL A 12 -48.50 3.05 23.19
N ARG A 13 -49.69 3.57 22.85
CA ARG A 13 -50.10 3.76 21.46
C ARG A 13 -49.28 4.86 20.78
N GLN A 14 -49.07 5.98 21.46
CA GLN A 14 -48.24 7.09 20.97
C GLN A 14 -46.78 6.66 20.76
N ILE A 15 -46.20 5.97 21.75
CA ILE A 15 -44.82 5.43 21.66
C ILE A 15 -44.68 4.46 20.49
N ASN A 16 -45.68 3.61 20.22
CA ASN A 16 -45.65 2.69 19.09
C ASN A 16 -45.69 3.41 17.74
N GLU A 17 -46.44 4.52 17.63
CA GLU A 17 -46.47 5.36 16.43
C GLU A 17 -45.14 6.08 16.23
N GLU A 18 -44.54 6.63 17.30
CA GLU A 18 -43.21 7.24 17.26
C GLU A 18 -42.12 6.25 16.85
N ILE A 19 -42.13 5.04 17.43
CA ILE A 19 -41.19 3.96 17.06
C ILE A 19 -41.34 3.59 15.58
N LYS A 20 -42.57 3.58 15.05
CA LYS A 20 -42.82 3.29 13.64
C LYS A 20 -42.22 4.38 12.75
N ASN A 21 -42.45 5.64 13.07
CA ASN A 21 -41.90 6.78 12.32
C ASN A 21 -40.37 6.80 12.36
N ILE A 22 -39.78 6.58 13.53
CA ILE A 22 -38.31 6.50 13.69
C ILE A 22 -37.72 5.35 12.88
N LYS A 23 -38.38 4.18 12.84
CA LYS A 23 -37.92 3.05 12.02
C LYS A 23 -37.93 3.39 10.53
N GLU A 24 -38.99 4.04 10.05
CA GLU A 24 -39.10 4.48 8.65
C GLU A 24 -38.06 5.54 8.27
N GLU A 25 -37.73 6.45 9.20
CA GLU A 25 -36.65 7.42 9.00
C GLU A 25 -35.29 6.71 8.94
N ILE A 26 -35.00 5.82 9.90
CA ILE A 26 -33.74 5.05 9.92
C ILE A 26 -33.55 4.27 8.62
N THR A 27 -34.60 3.64 8.08
CA THR A 27 -34.50 2.91 6.81
C THR A 27 -34.16 3.83 5.65
N LYS A 28 -34.87 4.98 5.53
CA LYS A 28 -34.60 5.96 4.47
C LYS A 28 -33.20 6.57 4.58
N THR A 29 -32.76 6.86 5.80
CA THR A 29 -31.40 7.37 6.04
C THR A 29 -30.38 6.31 5.65
N ARG A 30 -30.59 5.04 6.02
CA ARG A 30 -29.67 3.94 5.69
C ARG A 30 -29.54 3.71 4.19
N GLU A 31 -30.64 3.77 3.44
CA GLU A 31 -30.64 3.67 1.97
C GLU A 31 -29.83 4.81 1.33
N LYS A 32 -30.06 6.06 1.75
CA LYS A 32 -29.28 7.22 1.28
C LYS A 32 -27.79 7.07 1.58
N TRP A 33 -27.45 6.59 2.78
CA TRP A 33 -26.07 6.31 3.17
C TRP A 33 -25.42 5.24 2.30
N GLU A 34 -26.15 4.20 1.90
CA GLU A 34 -25.65 3.16 1.01
C GLU A 34 -25.41 3.69 -0.42
N GLU A 35 -26.32 4.49 -0.95
CA GLU A 35 -26.17 5.16 -2.25
C GLU A 35 -24.97 6.11 -2.25
N GLU A 36 -24.84 6.98 -1.23
CA GLU A 36 -23.71 7.90 -1.11
C GLU A 36 -22.38 7.14 -0.98
N LYS A 37 -22.36 6.05 -0.22
CA LYS A 37 -21.18 5.18 -0.08
C LYS A 37 -20.81 4.54 -1.41
N GLU A 38 -21.78 4.12 -2.22
CA GLU A 38 -21.51 3.54 -3.53
C GLU A 38 -20.93 4.59 -4.50
N ILE A 39 -21.49 5.80 -4.51
CA ILE A 39 -20.99 6.93 -5.32
C ILE A 39 -19.57 7.29 -4.90
N LEU A 40 -19.31 7.39 -3.58
CA LEU A 40 -17.99 7.66 -3.04
C LEU A 40 -16.99 6.56 -3.42
N ASN A 41 -17.38 5.30 -3.30
CA ASN A 41 -16.53 4.17 -3.71
C ASN A 41 -16.20 4.21 -5.21
N LYS A 42 -17.17 4.54 -6.07
CA LYS A 42 -16.92 4.72 -7.52
C LYS A 42 -15.94 5.87 -7.78
N LYS A 43 -16.06 7.00 -7.07
CA LYS A 43 -15.12 8.13 -7.17
C LYS A 43 -13.71 7.79 -6.67
N ILE A 44 -13.63 7.04 -5.57
CA ILE A 44 -12.35 6.55 -5.02
C ILE A 44 -11.70 5.63 -6.04
N ARG A 45 -12.42 4.64 -6.56
CA ARG A 45 -11.91 3.71 -7.57
C ARG A 45 -11.42 4.41 -8.83
N SER A 46 -12.19 5.38 -9.36
CA SER A 46 -11.74 6.16 -10.53
C SER A 46 -10.49 7.00 -10.24
N SER A 47 -10.37 7.54 -9.02
CA SER A 47 -9.19 8.30 -8.60
C SER A 47 -7.98 7.39 -8.42
N GLU A 48 -8.17 6.21 -7.83
CA GLU A 48 -7.14 5.18 -7.67
C GLU A 48 -6.64 4.68 -9.02
N GLU A 49 -7.51 4.39 -9.99
CA GLU A 49 -7.11 3.98 -11.34
C GLU A 49 -6.30 5.09 -12.05
N ARG A 50 -6.66 6.36 -11.86
CA ARG A 50 -5.90 7.50 -12.39
C ARG A 50 -4.52 7.61 -11.73
N LEU A 51 -4.47 7.48 -10.40
CA LEU A 51 -3.23 7.49 -9.63
C LEU A 51 -2.35 6.29 -9.97
N GLU A 52 -2.92 5.12 -10.20
CA GLU A 52 -2.19 3.91 -10.59
C GLU A 52 -1.58 4.10 -11.99
N LYS A 53 -2.32 4.69 -12.94
CA LYS A 53 -1.80 5.03 -14.28
C LYS A 53 -0.65 6.04 -14.22
N MET A 54 -0.70 7.02 -13.31
CA MET A 54 0.39 7.99 -13.11
C MET A 54 1.59 7.36 -12.38
N ASN A 55 1.35 6.63 -11.29
CA ASN A 55 2.39 5.96 -10.49
C ASN A 55 3.09 4.86 -11.27
N ARG A 56 2.43 4.25 -12.27
CA ARG A 56 3.04 3.25 -13.17
C ARG A 56 4.27 3.76 -13.88
N ARG A 57 4.50 5.07 -14.02
CA ARG A 57 5.72 5.61 -14.65
C ARG A 57 6.69 6.25 -13.66
N GLN A 58 6.30 6.39 -12.39
CA GLN A 58 7.12 7.09 -11.39
C GLN A 58 8.02 6.15 -10.59
N ILE A 59 9.26 6.60 -10.37
CA ILE A 59 10.27 5.97 -9.50
C ILE A 59 10.75 6.99 -8.45
N ARG A 60 10.98 6.52 -7.23
CA ARG A 60 11.64 7.28 -6.16
C ARG A 60 13.11 6.95 -6.16
N LEU A 61 13.96 7.97 -6.09
CA LEU A 61 15.40 7.81 -5.99
C LEU A 61 16.03 8.85 -5.06
N LYS A 62 17.23 8.54 -4.57
CA LYS A 62 18.03 9.44 -3.76
C LYS A 62 18.92 10.28 -4.67
N ASN A 63 18.77 11.60 -4.63
CA ASN A 63 19.66 12.54 -5.33
C ASN A 63 19.82 13.79 -4.45
N ASP A 64 21.05 14.26 -4.31
CA ASP A 64 21.44 15.44 -3.52
C ASP A 64 21.37 16.74 -4.34
N GLY A 65 21.07 16.65 -5.65
CA GLY A 65 21.03 17.77 -6.60
C GLY A 65 20.09 18.93 -6.22
N THR A 66 20.55 20.16 -6.43
CA THR A 66 19.93 21.42 -5.95
C THR A 66 18.95 22.07 -6.94
N ASN A 67 19.02 21.78 -8.26
CA ASN A 67 18.32 22.55 -9.30
C ASN A 67 17.42 21.72 -10.23
N LYS A 68 16.17 22.16 -10.46
CA LYS A 68 15.13 21.44 -11.26
C LYS A 68 15.53 21.06 -12.69
N THR A 69 16.25 21.92 -13.41
CA THR A 69 16.61 21.67 -14.82
C THR A 69 17.74 20.66 -14.94
N ILE A 70 18.72 20.76 -14.04
CA ILE A 70 19.89 19.86 -13.97
C ILE A 70 19.49 18.51 -13.36
N LEU A 71 18.45 18.49 -12.51
CA LEU A 71 17.91 17.27 -11.90
C LEU A 71 17.46 16.22 -12.91
N LYS A 72 16.99 16.62 -14.11
CA LYS A 72 16.58 15.64 -15.13
C LYS A 72 17.79 14.88 -15.67
N GLU A 73 18.80 15.62 -16.13
CA GLU A 73 20.04 15.06 -16.67
C GLU A 73 20.84 14.30 -15.60
N GLU A 74 20.90 14.81 -14.36
CA GLU A 74 21.52 14.10 -13.25
C GLU A 74 20.89 12.75 -12.98
N VAL A 75 19.56 12.65 -13.03
CA VAL A 75 18.86 11.39 -12.80
C VAL A 75 19.08 10.41 -13.95
N GLU A 76 19.04 10.89 -15.20
CA GLU A 76 19.36 10.07 -16.36
C GLU A 76 20.82 9.57 -16.31
N ASN A 77 21.77 10.44 -15.98
CA ASN A 77 23.18 10.10 -15.81
C ASN A 77 23.43 9.15 -14.63
N LEU A 78 22.72 9.33 -13.52
CA LEU A 78 22.82 8.46 -12.35
C LEU A 78 22.30 7.05 -12.68
N ILE A 79 21.21 6.96 -13.43
CA ILE A 79 20.67 5.68 -13.90
C ILE A 79 21.64 5.03 -14.90
N ASP A 80 22.19 5.78 -15.85
CA ASP A 80 23.17 5.24 -16.80
C ASP A 80 24.45 4.77 -16.10
N THR A 81 25.00 5.59 -15.20
CA THR A 81 26.23 5.28 -14.46
C THR A 81 26.07 4.09 -13.52
N HIS A 82 24.94 3.98 -12.81
CA HIS A 82 24.78 2.94 -11.80
C HIS A 82 24.13 1.66 -12.31
N LEU A 83 23.28 1.74 -13.34
CA LEU A 83 22.55 0.61 -13.89
C LEU A 83 23.02 0.20 -15.29
N GLY A 84 23.69 1.09 -16.02
CA GLY A 84 24.11 0.88 -17.42
C GLY A 84 22.95 0.93 -18.41
N ILE A 85 21.90 1.69 -18.08
CA ILE A 85 20.69 1.80 -18.90
C ILE A 85 20.48 3.26 -19.27
N LYS A 86 20.40 3.55 -20.57
CA LYS A 86 19.92 4.83 -21.06
C LYS A 86 18.39 4.88 -20.92
N VAL A 87 17.91 5.87 -20.19
CA VAL A 87 16.48 6.11 -19.96
C VAL A 87 16.15 7.56 -20.18
N LYS A 88 14.90 7.87 -20.53
CA LYS A 88 14.40 9.23 -20.62
C LYS A 88 13.39 9.52 -19.52
N ALA A 89 13.69 10.52 -18.70
CA ALA A 89 12.74 11.00 -17.72
C ALA A 89 11.81 12.02 -18.38
N LYS A 90 10.49 11.86 -18.25
CA LYS A 90 9.53 12.89 -18.66
C LYS A 90 9.57 14.09 -17.73
N ASN A 91 9.45 13.83 -16.42
CA ASN A 91 9.47 14.85 -15.37
C ASN A 91 10.29 14.36 -14.17
N VAL A 92 10.96 15.29 -13.48
CA VAL A 92 11.66 14.99 -12.22
C VAL A 92 11.29 16.04 -11.18
N TYR A 93 10.88 15.56 -10.00
CA TYR A 93 10.47 16.38 -8.87
C TYR A 93 11.34 16.07 -7.66
N LYS A 94 11.92 17.09 -7.04
CA LYS A 94 12.62 16.93 -5.76
C LYS A 94 11.62 16.85 -4.62
N ILE A 95 11.74 15.84 -3.76
CA ILE A 95 10.90 15.61 -2.58
C ILE A 95 11.78 15.62 -1.33
N GLY A 96 11.98 16.80 -0.75
CA GLY A 96 12.86 17.00 0.41
C GLY A 96 14.34 17.12 0.02
N GLU A 97 15.24 17.00 0.99
CA GLU A 97 16.64 17.38 0.83
C GLU A 97 17.42 16.46 -0.13
N ASN A 98 17.25 15.14 0.03
CA ASN A 98 18.04 14.12 -0.70
C ASN A 98 17.18 13.12 -1.48
N ARG A 99 15.91 13.41 -1.76
CA ARG A 99 15.03 12.47 -2.48
C ARG A 99 14.38 13.16 -3.67
N CYS A 100 14.17 12.41 -4.73
CA CYS A 100 13.42 12.85 -5.90
C CYS A 100 12.53 11.74 -6.44
N VAL A 101 11.50 12.16 -7.18
CA VAL A 101 10.58 11.31 -7.94
C VAL A 101 10.79 11.64 -9.41
N ALA A 102 11.12 10.63 -10.20
CA ALA A 102 11.22 10.74 -11.65
C ALA A 102 10.08 9.98 -12.31
N GLU A 103 9.33 10.66 -13.18
CA GLU A 103 8.38 10.07 -14.10
C GLU A 103 9.14 9.68 -15.37
N MET A 104 9.17 8.38 -15.69
CA MET A 104 9.77 7.86 -16.92
C MET A 104 8.86 8.14 -18.12
N GLU A 105 9.43 8.17 -19.32
CA GLU A 105 8.67 8.34 -20.56
C GLU A 105 7.72 7.14 -20.78
N ASP A 106 8.25 5.92 -20.64
CA ASP A 106 7.53 4.67 -20.86
C ASP A 106 7.52 3.72 -19.65
N TRP A 107 6.50 2.86 -19.61
CA TRP A 107 6.38 1.80 -18.59
C TRP A 107 7.50 0.77 -18.72
N ASP A 108 7.92 0.45 -19.94
CA ASP A 108 9.01 -0.49 -20.20
C ASP A 108 10.35 0.02 -19.67
N GLU A 109 10.62 1.32 -19.78
CA GLU A 109 11.81 1.94 -19.20
C GLU A 109 11.81 1.82 -17.67
N LYS A 110 10.67 2.11 -17.02
CA LYS A 110 10.52 1.89 -15.57
C LYS A 110 10.78 0.43 -15.20
N CYS A 111 10.23 -0.52 -15.95
CA CYS A 111 10.43 -1.94 -15.70
C CYS A 111 11.91 -2.34 -15.82
N ARG A 112 12.66 -1.78 -16.78
CA ARG A 112 14.11 -2.02 -16.91
C ARG A 112 14.87 -1.49 -15.70
N VAL A 113 14.60 -0.24 -15.29
CA VAL A 113 15.23 0.38 -14.11
C VAL A 113 14.93 -0.43 -12.84
N LEU A 114 13.68 -0.86 -12.65
CA LEU A 114 13.28 -1.63 -11.48
C LEU A 114 13.80 -3.08 -11.47
N LYS A 115 14.04 -3.69 -12.64
CA LYS A 115 14.70 -5.01 -12.72
C LYS A 115 16.17 -4.91 -12.30
N GLU A 116 16.85 -3.88 -12.78
CA GLU A 116 18.28 -3.68 -12.52
C GLU A 116 18.57 -3.05 -11.15
N LYS A 117 17.54 -2.62 -10.40
CA LYS A 117 17.69 -2.02 -9.06
C LYS A 117 18.53 -2.85 -8.09
N ASN A 118 18.61 -4.17 -8.27
CA ASN A 118 19.44 -5.05 -7.45
C ASN A 118 20.95 -4.70 -7.56
N LYS A 119 21.40 -4.10 -8.66
CA LYS A 119 22.78 -3.61 -8.84
C LYS A 119 23.13 -2.44 -7.92
N LEU A 120 22.11 -1.77 -7.36
CA LEU A 120 22.27 -0.67 -6.40
C LEU A 120 22.45 -1.17 -4.96
N LYS A 121 22.27 -2.48 -4.72
CA LYS A 121 22.35 -3.05 -3.37
C LYS A 121 23.76 -2.93 -2.82
N GLY A 122 23.92 -2.14 -1.74
CA GLY A 122 25.20 -1.83 -1.12
C GLY A 122 25.79 -0.47 -1.50
N LYS A 123 25.16 0.27 -2.42
CA LYS A 123 25.51 1.66 -2.74
C LYS A 123 24.66 2.62 -1.90
N ASN A 124 25.09 3.88 -1.79
CA ASN A 124 24.32 4.94 -1.10
C ASN A 124 23.11 5.46 -1.91
N VAL A 125 22.79 4.81 -3.04
CA VAL A 125 21.73 5.18 -3.96
C VAL A 125 20.68 4.06 -3.96
N TYR A 126 19.41 4.42 -3.86
CA TYR A 126 18.30 3.48 -3.97
C TYR A 126 17.29 3.96 -5.01
N ILE A 127 16.68 3.02 -5.72
CA ILE A 127 15.54 3.26 -6.60
C ILE A 127 14.41 2.34 -6.16
N ASP A 128 13.22 2.91 -5.94
CA ASP A 128 12.03 2.15 -5.58
C ASP A 128 10.81 2.60 -6.39
N SER A 129 9.81 1.71 -6.50
CA SER A 129 8.55 2.09 -7.14
C SER A 129 7.79 3.07 -6.27
N ASP A 130 7.10 4.04 -6.87
CA ASP A 130 6.11 4.81 -6.13
C ASP A 130 4.87 3.95 -5.85
N LEU A 131 4.93 3.19 -4.76
CA LEU A 131 3.84 2.34 -4.30
C LEU A 131 2.83 3.15 -3.49
N THR A 132 1.55 2.91 -3.75
CA THR A 132 0.45 3.44 -2.93
C THR A 132 0.57 2.94 -1.48
N PRO A 133 -0.07 3.61 -0.50
CA PRO A 133 -0.06 3.15 0.89
C PRO A 133 -0.55 1.69 1.03
N GLU A 134 -1.52 1.28 0.23
CA GLU A 134 -2.07 -0.08 0.24
C GLU A 134 -1.09 -1.10 -0.35
N GLU A 135 -0.48 -0.80 -1.49
CA GLU A 135 0.58 -1.63 -2.06
C GLU A 135 1.77 -1.77 -1.11
N ARG A 136 2.13 -0.70 -0.39
CA ARG A 136 3.16 -0.74 0.67
C ARG A 136 2.78 -1.69 1.80
N ARG A 137 1.51 -1.69 2.22
CA ARG A 137 1.00 -2.63 3.24
C ARG A 137 1.08 -4.07 2.73
N ILE A 138 0.68 -4.32 1.49
CA ILE A 138 0.77 -5.65 0.87
C ILE A 138 2.22 -6.12 0.81
N GLN A 139 3.15 -5.28 0.33
CA GLN A 139 4.57 -5.63 0.29
C GLN A 139 5.18 -5.83 1.69
N LYS A 140 4.72 -5.10 2.72
CA LYS A 140 5.12 -5.35 4.10
C LYS A 140 4.70 -6.75 4.55
N LYS A 141 3.43 -7.13 4.32
CA LYS A 141 2.92 -8.47 4.64
C LYS A 141 3.68 -9.59 3.91
N ILE A 142 4.00 -9.40 2.63
CA ILE A 142 4.80 -10.36 1.86
C ILE A 142 6.20 -10.53 2.49
N ARG A 143 6.85 -9.43 2.88
CA ARG A 143 8.17 -9.46 3.53
C ARG A 143 8.14 -10.15 4.89
N GLU A 144 7.10 -9.90 5.69
CA GLU A 144 6.90 -10.55 6.99
C GLU A 144 6.76 -12.07 6.81
N LYS A 145 5.86 -12.52 5.93
CA LYS A 145 5.71 -13.96 5.63
C LYS A 145 7.01 -14.60 5.12
N ALA A 146 7.74 -13.92 4.24
CA ALA A 146 9.02 -14.42 3.74
C ALA A 146 10.08 -14.53 4.85
N ARG A 147 10.06 -13.62 5.83
CA ARG A 147 10.94 -13.67 7.00
C ARG A 147 10.58 -14.84 7.92
N GLU A 148 9.30 -15.00 8.24
CA GLU A 148 8.80 -16.11 9.06
C GLU A 148 9.18 -17.47 8.44
N GLU A 149 8.99 -17.63 7.13
CA GLU A 149 9.34 -18.86 6.42
C GLU A 149 10.84 -19.15 6.47
N ARG A 150 11.69 -18.12 6.33
CA ARG A 150 13.15 -18.26 6.48
C ARG A 150 13.56 -18.66 7.89
N GLU A 151 12.96 -18.04 8.92
CA GLU A 151 13.23 -18.38 10.32
C GLU A 151 12.78 -19.80 10.65
N ARG A 152 11.62 -20.23 10.14
CA ARG A 152 11.12 -21.60 10.27
C ARG A 152 12.06 -22.61 9.61
N ARG A 153 12.54 -22.34 8.40
CA ARG A 153 13.53 -23.19 7.71
C ARG A 153 14.83 -23.30 8.48
N LYS A 154 15.31 -22.19 9.07
CA LYS A 154 16.52 -22.17 9.90
C LYS A 154 16.36 -23.00 11.18
N LYS A 155 15.22 -22.90 11.86
CA LYS A 155 14.92 -23.74 13.04
C LYS A 155 14.86 -25.22 12.69
N ASN A 156 14.26 -25.57 11.55
CA ASN A 156 14.19 -26.97 11.10
C ASN A 156 15.56 -27.55 10.74
N SER A 157 16.44 -26.77 10.08
CA SER A 157 17.80 -27.24 9.78
C SER A 157 18.63 -27.44 11.05
N GLU A 158 18.51 -26.55 12.04
CA GLU A 158 19.17 -26.68 13.34
C GLU A 158 18.67 -27.91 14.13
N LYS A 159 17.36 -28.20 14.09
CA LYS A 159 16.78 -29.38 14.75
C LYS A 159 17.28 -30.68 14.12
N ASN A 160 17.29 -30.75 12.79
CA ASN A 160 17.81 -31.91 12.05
C ASN A 160 19.31 -32.16 12.32
N GLN A 161 20.11 -31.09 12.43
CA GLN A 161 21.52 -31.21 12.80
C GLN A 161 21.71 -31.73 14.23
N ARG A 162 20.89 -31.31 15.19
CA ARG A 162 20.93 -31.79 16.58
C ARG A 162 20.52 -33.27 16.70
N GLU A 163 19.48 -33.69 15.97
CA GLU A 163 19.03 -35.09 15.94
C GLU A 163 20.04 -36.01 15.24
N GLY A 164 20.66 -35.55 14.14
CA GLY A 164 21.75 -36.27 13.48
C GLY A 164 22.96 -36.49 14.40
N LYS A 165 23.37 -35.48 15.17
CA LYS A 165 24.44 -35.59 16.18
C LYS A 165 24.08 -36.56 17.31
N ARG A 166 22.82 -36.57 17.78
CA ARG A 166 22.34 -37.52 18.80
C ARG A 166 22.33 -38.96 18.30
N ARG A 167 21.94 -39.21 17.05
CA ARG A 167 21.94 -40.56 16.45
C ARG A 167 23.35 -41.11 16.26
N LYS A 168 24.32 -40.28 15.88
CA LYS A 168 25.74 -40.70 15.77
C LYS A 168 26.36 -41.07 17.13
N ARG A 169 26.00 -40.38 18.21
CA ARG A 169 26.46 -40.68 19.58
C ARG A 169 25.85 -41.93 20.23
N LYS A 170 24.78 -42.49 19.65
CA LYS A 170 24.14 -43.73 20.15
C LYS A 170 24.57 -44.99 19.39
N ARG A 171 25.41 -44.85 18.35
CA ARG A 171 25.87 -45.93 17.47
C ARG A 171 27.37 -46.20 17.56
N GLY A 172 28.11 -45.39 18.31
CA GLY A 172 29.49 -45.64 18.72
C GLY A 172 29.52 -45.77 20.23
#